data_AF-A0A238VNK9-F1
#
_entry.id   AF-A0A238VNK9-F1
#
_cell.length_a   1.000
_cell.length_b   1.000
_cell.length_c   1.000
_cell.angle_alpha   90.00
_cell.angle_beta   90.00
_cell.angle_gamma   90.00
#
_symmetry.space_group_name_H-M   'P 1'
#
loop_
_entity.id
_entity.type
_entity.pdbx_description
1 polymer ?
#
loop_
_entity_poly.entity_id
_entity_poly.type
_entity_poly.pdbx_seq_one_letter_code
_entity_poly.pdbx_strand_id
1 'polypeptide(L)'
;MKKVLLLVAFVCFSITINAQEEVDAYTSDTQKLVRIVSESAFTPVLDQFSSMVAEDKKEALVADIKATFPELYAAIAVIYMEEFSHVEIKEILAFYETPIGIKLAAKTGSLSQKGMVAGQSWGMKLQGILQKYQ
;
A
#
# COMPACT_ATOMS: atom_id res chain seq x y z
N MET A 1 31.49 11.72 -39.14
CA MET A 1 30.22 12.26 -38.58
C MET A 1 29.12 11.21 -38.47
N LYS A 2 28.70 10.51 -39.55
CA LYS A 2 27.65 9.46 -39.48
C LYS A 2 27.94 8.32 -38.48
N LYS A 3 29.20 7.86 -38.39
CA LYS A 3 29.63 6.82 -37.44
C LYS A 3 29.63 7.29 -35.97
N VAL A 4 29.90 8.58 -35.74
CA VAL A 4 29.85 9.20 -34.40
C VAL A 4 28.39 9.39 -33.98
N LEU A 5 27.52 9.78 -34.90
CA LEU A 5 26.08 9.91 -34.65
C LEU A 5 25.42 8.56 -34.28
N LEU A 6 25.83 7.47 -34.96
CA LEU A 6 25.36 6.11 -34.64
C LEU A 6 25.84 5.63 -33.25
N LEU A 7 27.06 5.99 -32.86
CA LEU A 7 27.62 5.63 -31.56
C LEU A 7 26.92 6.37 -30.42
N VAL A 8 26.61 7.66 -30.61
CA VAL A 8 25.83 8.45 -29.64
C VAL A 8 24.39 7.93 -29.52
N ALA A 9 23.74 7.60 -30.65
CA ALA A 9 22.40 7.02 -30.63
C ALA A 9 22.34 5.68 -29.91
N PHE A 10 23.35 4.82 -30.06
CA PHE A 10 23.44 3.54 -29.36
C PHE A 10 23.59 3.71 -27.85
N VAL A 11 24.45 4.64 -27.41
CA VAL A 11 24.64 4.95 -25.98
C VAL A 11 23.38 5.52 -25.35
N CYS A 12 22.68 6.44 -26.03
CA CYS A 12 21.40 6.98 -25.55
C CYS A 12 20.31 5.90 -25.42
N PHE A 13 20.26 4.96 -26.37
CA PHE A 13 19.27 3.86 -26.34
C PHE A 13 19.52 2.89 -25.17
N SER A 14 20.78 2.61 -24.83
CA SER A 14 21.12 1.77 -23.66
C SER A 14 20.75 2.42 -22.33
N ILE A 15 20.87 3.74 -22.20
CA ILE A 15 20.51 4.47 -20.98
C ILE A 15 18.99 4.47 -20.78
N THR A 16 18.20 4.64 -21.86
CA THR A 16 16.74 4.66 -21.77
C THR A 16 16.13 3.31 -21.41
N ILE A 17 16.72 2.20 -21.87
CA ILE A 17 16.24 0.85 -21.54
C ILE A 17 16.40 0.58 -20.03
N ASN A 18 17.56 0.89 -19.48
CA ASN A 18 17.88 0.61 -18.08
C ASN A 18 17.05 1.49 -17.12
N ALA A 19 16.78 2.74 -17.51
CA ALA A 19 15.91 3.63 -16.74
C ALA A 19 14.44 3.17 -16.74
N GLN A 20 13.93 2.64 -17.86
CA GLN A 20 12.56 2.13 -17.91
C GLN A 20 12.39 0.87 -17.05
N GLU A 21 13.34 -0.06 -17.12
CA GLU A 21 13.31 -1.30 -16.33
C GLU A 21 13.35 -1.03 -14.81
N GLU A 22 14.13 -0.02 -14.39
CA GLU A 22 14.21 0.38 -12.99
C GLU A 22 12.92 1.04 -12.48
N VAL A 23 12.29 1.91 -13.29
CA VAL A 23 10.98 2.51 -12.97
C VAL A 23 9.89 1.44 -12.84
N ASP A 24 9.89 0.45 -13.73
CA ASP A 24 8.92 -0.65 -13.70
C ASP A 24 9.11 -1.52 -12.44
N ALA A 25 10.37 -1.81 -12.08
CA ALA A 25 10.70 -2.56 -10.86
C ALA A 25 10.33 -1.78 -9.59
N TYR A 26 10.59 -0.48 -9.55
CA TYR A 26 10.24 0.38 -8.42
C TYR A 26 8.73 0.45 -8.18
N THR A 27 7.96 0.63 -9.26
CA THR A 27 6.50 0.63 -9.19
C THR A 27 5.98 -0.73 -8.71
N SER A 28 6.48 -1.83 -9.27
CA SER A 28 6.08 -3.19 -8.90
C SER A 28 6.38 -3.52 -7.43
N ASP A 29 7.58 -3.20 -6.95
CA ASP A 29 7.97 -3.43 -5.55
C ASP A 29 7.11 -2.61 -4.61
N THR A 30 6.82 -1.36 -4.95
CA THR A 30 5.97 -0.50 -4.13
C THR A 30 4.53 -1.03 -4.07
N GLN A 31 3.96 -1.50 -5.19
CA GLN A 31 2.64 -2.14 -5.20
C GLN A 31 2.62 -3.42 -4.34
N LYS A 32 3.69 -4.23 -4.38
CA LYS A 32 3.84 -5.40 -3.50
C LYS A 32 3.82 -4.98 -2.03
N LEU A 33 4.56 -3.93 -1.67
CA LEU A 33 4.59 -3.41 -0.30
C LEU A 33 3.19 -2.96 0.14
N VAL A 34 2.54 -2.11 -0.66
CA VAL A 34 1.19 -1.59 -0.38
C VAL A 34 0.21 -2.74 -0.16
N ARG A 35 0.23 -3.75 -1.02
CA ARG A 35 -0.60 -4.94 -0.86
C ARG A 35 -0.41 -5.58 0.51
N ILE A 36 0.84 -5.84 0.90
CA ILE A 36 1.17 -6.50 2.18
C ILE A 36 0.63 -5.69 3.37
N VAL A 37 0.83 -4.37 3.36
CA VAL A 37 0.48 -3.53 4.52
C VAL A 37 -1.00 -3.14 4.59
N SER A 38 -1.70 -3.16 3.46
CA SER A 38 -3.09 -2.70 3.37
C SER A 38 -4.13 -3.82 3.29
N GLU A 39 -3.77 -5.05 2.91
CA GLU A 39 -4.73 -6.14 2.70
C GLU A 39 -5.60 -6.43 3.94
N SER A 40 -5.02 -6.42 5.15
CA SER A 40 -5.78 -6.63 6.39
C SER A 40 -6.75 -5.49 6.74
N ALA A 41 -6.53 -4.29 6.19
CA ALA A 41 -7.41 -3.15 6.40
C ALA A 41 -8.66 -3.19 5.49
N PHE A 42 -8.65 -4.00 4.44
CA PHE A 42 -9.78 -4.10 3.50
C PHE A 42 -10.80 -5.17 3.89
N THR A 43 -10.47 -6.09 4.80
CA THR A 43 -11.41 -7.12 5.28
C THR A 43 -12.73 -6.52 5.81
N PRO A 44 -12.73 -5.49 6.68
CA PRO A 44 -13.98 -4.88 7.14
C PRO A 44 -14.81 -4.26 6.01
N VAL A 45 -14.17 -3.77 4.95
CA VAL A 45 -14.85 -3.23 3.77
C VAL A 45 -15.53 -4.37 3.01
N LEU A 46 -14.81 -5.47 2.76
CA LEU A 46 -15.39 -6.66 2.14
C LEU A 46 -16.57 -7.20 2.94
N ASP A 47 -16.45 -7.27 4.26
CA ASP A 47 -17.52 -7.72 5.16
C ASP A 47 -18.74 -6.80 5.09
N GLN A 48 -18.52 -5.48 5.11
CA GLN A 48 -19.59 -4.49 5.01
C GLN A 48 -20.37 -4.65 3.70
N PHE A 49 -19.69 -4.68 2.56
CA PHE A 49 -20.36 -4.83 1.25
C PHE A 49 -21.03 -6.20 1.11
N SER A 50 -20.39 -7.27 1.60
CA SER A 50 -20.98 -8.61 1.59
C SER A 50 -22.26 -8.70 2.43
N SER A 51 -22.37 -7.92 3.51
CA SER A 51 -23.58 -7.88 4.34
C SER A 51 -24.79 -7.23 3.64
N MET A 52 -24.57 -6.55 2.51
CA MET A 52 -25.62 -5.85 1.75
C MET A 52 -26.25 -6.70 0.65
N VAL A 53 -25.77 -7.92 0.41
CA VAL A 53 -26.25 -8.82 -0.65
C VAL A 53 -26.68 -10.18 -0.10
N ALA A 54 -27.45 -10.92 -0.91
CA ALA A 54 -27.85 -12.29 -0.58
C ALA A 54 -26.63 -13.23 -0.49
N GLU A 55 -26.74 -14.30 0.31
CA GLU A 55 -25.65 -15.23 0.58
C GLU A 55 -25.04 -15.82 -0.70
N ASP A 56 -25.87 -16.17 -1.68
CA ASP A 56 -25.46 -16.74 -2.98
C ASP A 56 -24.75 -15.72 -3.90
N LYS A 57 -24.73 -14.43 -3.54
CA LYS A 57 -24.06 -13.36 -4.29
C LYS A 57 -22.76 -12.88 -3.64
N LYS A 58 -22.49 -13.26 -2.39
CA LYS A 58 -21.33 -12.75 -1.64
C LYS A 58 -20.00 -13.10 -2.29
N GLU A 59 -19.80 -14.35 -2.73
CA GLU A 59 -18.54 -14.76 -3.36
C GLU A 59 -18.26 -13.99 -4.65
N ALA A 60 -19.28 -13.84 -5.51
CA ALA A 60 -19.17 -13.07 -6.74
C ALA A 60 -18.84 -11.59 -6.46
N LEU A 61 -19.54 -10.96 -5.52
CA LEU A 61 -19.27 -9.58 -5.11
C LEU A 61 -17.85 -9.41 -4.56
N VAL A 62 -17.39 -10.32 -3.70
CA VAL A 62 -16.03 -10.27 -3.15
C VAL A 62 -14.99 -10.42 -4.27
N ALA A 63 -15.25 -11.27 -5.26
CA ALA A 63 -14.36 -11.41 -6.42
C ALA A 63 -14.32 -10.12 -7.25
N ASP A 64 -15.47 -9.52 -7.54
CA ASP A 64 -15.58 -8.26 -8.28
C ASP A 64 -14.86 -7.11 -7.56
N ILE A 65 -15.02 -7.00 -6.23
CA ILE A 65 -14.31 -5.99 -5.44
C ILE A 65 -12.80 -6.25 -5.44
N LYS A 66 -12.36 -7.50 -5.25
CA LYS A 66 -10.92 -7.83 -5.28
C LYS A 66 -10.29 -7.57 -6.65
N ALA A 67 -11.07 -7.65 -7.73
CA ALA A 67 -10.58 -7.32 -9.07
C ALA A 67 -10.21 -5.84 -9.21
N THR A 68 -10.71 -4.94 -8.35
CA THR A 68 -10.33 -3.52 -8.34
C THR A 68 -9.08 -3.22 -7.50
N PHE A 69 -8.61 -4.18 -6.70
CA PHE A 69 -7.47 -3.97 -5.82
C PHE A 69 -6.17 -3.57 -6.55
N PRO A 70 -5.82 -4.14 -7.72
CA PRO A 70 -4.63 -3.71 -8.45
C PRO A 70 -4.62 -2.20 -8.78
N GLU A 71 -5.77 -1.64 -9.14
CA GLU A 71 -5.91 -0.20 -9.41
C GLU A 71 -5.66 0.62 -8.13
N LEU A 72 -6.26 0.20 -7.02
CA LEU A 72 -6.06 0.85 -5.72
C LEU A 72 -4.60 0.76 -5.26
N TYR A 73 -3.95 -0.39 -5.42
CA TYR A 73 -2.54 -0.56 -5.08
C TYR A 73 -1.64 0.32 -5.92
N ALA A 74 -1.93 0.47 -7.21
CA ALA A 74 -1.18 1.39 -8.08
C ALA A 74 -1.31 2.84 -7.62
N ALA A 75 -2.53 3.29 -7.28
CA ALA A 75 -2.76 4.64 -6.79
C ALA A 75 -2.03 4.92 -5.46
N ILE A 76 -2.06 3.99 -4.51
CA ILE A 76 -1.36 4.14 -3.24
C ILE A 76 0.16 4.03 -3.43
N ALA A 77 0.63 3.20 -4.36
CA ALA A 77 2.06 3.08 -4.65
C ALA A 77 2.66 4.41 -5.10
N VAL A 78 1.96 5.20 -5.90
CA VAL A 78 2.41 6.55 -6.28
C VAL A 78 2.65 7.42 -5.04
N ILE A 79 1.75 7.39 -4.06
CA ILE A 79 1.89 8.13 -2.80
C ILE A 79 3.14 7.67 -2.02
N TYR A 80 3.41 6.37 -1.99
CA TYR A 80 4.62 5.84 -1.33
C TYR A 80 5.90 6.25 -2.07
N MET A 81 5.87 6.31 -3.40
CA MET A 81 7.01 6.70 -4.22
C MET A 81 7.36 8.19 -4.10
N GLU A 82 6.44 9.03 -3.62
CA GLU A 82 6.72 10.43 -3.28
C GLU A 82 7.57 10.58 -2.01
N GLU A 83 7.52 9.59 -1.11
CA GLU A 83 8.10 9.67 0.23
C GLU A 83 9.30 8.73 0.44
N PHE A 84 9.36 7.61 -0.27
CA PHE A 84 10.37 6.57 -0.09
C PHE A 84 11.06 6.22 -1.41
N SER A 85 12.38 6.24 -1.43
CA SER A 85 13.18 5.74 -2.55
C SER A 85 13.00 4.24 -2.78
N HIS A 86 13.36 3.75 -3.98
CA HIS A 86 13.29 2.31 -4.28
C HIS A 86 14.12 1.44 -3.31
N VAL A 87 15.27 1.96 -2.84
CA VAL A 87 16.11 1.26 -1.86
C VAL A 87 15.36 1.09 -0.53
N GLU A 88 14.74 2.15 -0.03
CA GLU A 88 13.96 2.10 1.22
C GLU A 88 12.74 1.18 1.08
N ILE A 89 12.05 1.20 -0.07
CA ILE A 89 10.96 0.26 -0.35
C ILE A 89 11.44 -1.19 -0.28
N LYS A 90 12.61 -1.51 -0.83
CA LYS A 90 13.21 -2.86 -0.75
C LYS A 90 13.58 -3.25 0.67
N GLU A 91 14.11 -2.32 1.47
CA GLU A 91 14.40 -2.57 2.88
C GLU A 91 13.14 -2.85 3.69
N ILE A 92 12.07 -2.08 3.46
CA ILE A 92 10.78 -2.29 4.10
C ILE A 92 10.17 -3.64 3.68
N LEU A 93 10.24 -3.98 2.39
CA LEU A 93 9.81 -5.30 1.90
C LEU A 93 10.57 -6.44 2.57
N ALA A 94 11.89 -6.34 2.69
CA ALA A 94 12.72 -7.33 3.36
C ALA A 94 12.31 -7.51 4.83
N PHE A 95 11.95 -6.44 5.53
CA PHE A 95 11.37 -6.53 6.88
C PHE A 95 10.05 -7.30 6.88
N TYR A 96 9.14 -7.01 5.94
CA TYR A 96 7.85 -7.70 5.85
C TYR A 96 7.94 -9.17 5.42
N GLU A 97 9.07 -9.62 4.88
CA GLU A 97 9.35 -11.04 4.61
C GLU A 97 9.79 -11.82 5.86
N THR A 98 10.12 -11.13 6.96
CA THR A 98 10.44 -11.78 8.24
C THR A 98 9.20 -12.32 8.95
N PRO A 99 9.32 -13.32 9.85
CA PRO A 99 8.18 -13.82 10.63
C PRO A 99 7.46 -12.74 11.44
N ILE A 100 8.20 -11.75 11.96
CA ILE A 100 7.62 -10.65 12.72
C ILE A 100 6.92 -9.62 11.80
N GLY A 101 7.51 -9.35 10.63
CA GLY A 101 6.92 -8.47 9.61
C GLY A 101 5.59 -9.02 9.09
N ILE A 102 5.54 -10.31 8.74
CA ILE A 102 4.30 -11.00 8.34
C ILE A 102 3.24 -10.90 9.44
N LYS A 103 3.63 -11.16 10.70
CA LYS A 103 2.71 -11.04 11.84
C LYS A 103 2.21 -9.61 12.01
N LEU A 104 3.07 -8.61 11.83
CA LEU A 104 2.69 -7.20 11.93
C LEU A 104 1.65 -6.86 10.85
N ALA A 105 1.93 -7.13 9.57
CA ALA A 105 1.03 -6.88 8.46
C ALA A 105 -0.37 -7.50 8.67
N ALA A 106 -0.42 -8.75 9.15
CA ALA A 106 -1.66 -9.45 9.45
C ALA A 106 -2.44 -8.87 10.65
N LYS A 107 -1.77 -8.12 11.54
CA LYS A 107 -2.37 -7.53 12.74
C LYS A 107 -2.61 -6.03 12.62
N THR A 108 -1.97 -5.33 11.69
CA THR A 108 -2.06 -3.87 11.53
C THR A 108 -3.50 -3.38 11.47
N GLY A 109 -4.36 -3.96 10.62
CA GLY A 109 -5.78 -3.56 10.56
C GLY A 109 -6.51 -3.63 11.91
N SER A 110 -6.35 -4.75 12.64
CA SER A 110 -6.97 -4.91 13.97
C SER A 110 -6.37 -3.98 15.03
N LEU A 111 -5.05 -3.75 14.99
CA LEU A 111 -4.38 -2.83 15.89
C LEU A 111 -4.84 -1.38 15.65
N SER A 112 -4.99 -0.96 14.39
CA SER A 112 -5.51 0.36 14.03
C SER A 112 -6.93 0.57 14.57
N GLN A 113 -7.81 -0.42 14.41
CA GLN A 113 -9.17 -0.35 14.96
C GLN A 113 -9.18 -0.24 16.49
N LYS A 114 -8.39 -1.06 17.19
CA LYS A 114 -8.24 -0.98 18.66
C LYS A 114 -7.65 0.36 19.09
N GLY A 115 -6.69 0.88 18.34
CA GLY A 115 -6.08 2.20 18.55
C GLY A 115 -7.10 3.33 18.46
N MET A 116 -7.99 3.30 17.46
CA MET A 116 -9.08 4.28 17.34
C MET A 116 -10.00 4.27 18.57
N VAL A 117 -10.41 3.10 19.06
CA VAL A 117 -11.26 2.99 20.27
C VAL A 117 -10.54 3.53 21.51
N ALA A 118 -9.25 3.21 21.67
CA ALA A 118 -8.44 3.74 22.76
C ALA A 118 -8.31 5.28 22.66
N GLY A 119 -8.11 5.80 21.45
CA GLY A 119 -8.03 7.23 21.17
C GLY A 119 -9.33 7.98 21.49
N GLN A 120 -10.49 7.41 21.11
CA GLN A 120 -11.80 7.95 21.48
C GLN A 120 -11.99 8.01 23.00
N SER A 121 -11.60 6.94 23.70
CA SER A 121 -11.66 6.88 25.17
C SER A 121 -10.78 7.93 25.82
N TRP A 122 -9.59 8.14 25.27
CA TRP A 122 -8.70 9.21 25.71
C TRP A 122 -9.28 10.60 25.43
N GLY A 123 -9.85 10.83 24.24
CA GLY A 123 -10.51 12.08 23.87
C GLY A 123 -11.64 12.49 24.83
N MET A 124 -12.46 11.53 25.28
CA MET A 124 -13.48 11.80 26.31
C MET A 124 -12.86 12.27 27.63
N LYS A 125 -11.73 11.70 28.05
CA LYS A 125 -11.00 12.16 29.23
C LYS A 125 -10.49 13.59 29.06
N LEU A 126 -10.01 13.95 27.85
CA LEU A 126 -9.55 15.30 27.56
C LEU A 126 -10.66 16.35 27.66
N GLN A 127 -11.90 16.02 27.29
CA GLN A 127 -13.04 16.93 27.47
C GLN A 127 -13.24 17.31 28.95
N GLY A 128 -13.11 16.34 29.87
CA GLY A 128 -13.18 16.63 31.30
C GLY A 128 -12.01 17.46 31.83
N ILE A 129 -10.83 17.35 31.20
CA ILE A 129 -9.69 18.23 31.51
C ILE A 129 -9.97 19.65 31.01
N LEU A 130 -10.48 19.80 29.78
CA LEU A 130 -10.77 21.08 29.17
C LEU A 130 -11.80 21.90 29.97
N GLN A 131 -12.78 21.24 30.59
CA GLN A 131 -13.75 21.88 31.49
C GLN A 131 -13.11 22.61 32.69
N LYS A 132 -11.87 22.29 33.07
CA LYS A 132 -11.17 23.03 34.14
C LYS A 132 -10.64 24.39 33.69
N TYR A 133 -10.62 24.64 32.38
CA TYR A 133 -10.04 25.83 31.76
C TYR A 133 -11.11 26.66 31.01
N GLN A 134 -12.38 26.30 31.13
CA GLN A 134 -13.54 27.06 30.66
C GLN A 134 -14.38 27.49 31.87
#